data_AF-A0A2M9QB05-F1
#
_entry.id   AF-A0A2M9QB05-F1
#
_cell.length_a   1.000
_cell.length_b   1.000
_cell.length_c   1.000
_cell.angle_alpha   90.00
_cell.angle_beta   90.00
_cell.angle_gamma   90.00
#
_symmetry.space_group_name_H-M   'P 1'
#
loop_
_entity.id
_entity.type
_entity.pdbx_description
1 polymer ?
#
loop_
_entity_poly.entity_id
_entity_poly.type
_entity_poly.pdbx_seq_one_letter_code
_entity_poly.pdbx_strand_id
1 'polypeptide(L)'
;MFHYEINTNNLTVEDLLRNHWRLGKKIVHELRMAKAITTIDGEPIQWNDPLHVGTIIKFTFPIPTSNYQPTPVCAIDIVYEDDHCLIVSKPKGMSTHPNDARDTHTCMNHVMAHI
;
A
#
# COMPACT_ATOMS: atom_id res chain seq x y z
N MET A 1 1.49 1.46 7.52
CA MET A 1 2.04 2.81 7.80
C MET A 1 3.49 2.78 7.38
N PHE A 2 4.00 3.82 6.71
CA PHE A 2 5.35 3.84 6.15
C PHE A 2 6.02 5.17 6.52
N HIS A 3 7.29 5.15 6.92
CA HIS A 3 8.07 6.35 7.27
C HIS A 3 9.22 6.54 6.27
N TYR A 4 9.54 7.79 5.97
CA TYR A 4 10.67 8.15 5.13
C TYR A 4 11.46 9.29 5.76
N GLU A 5 12.78 9.14 5.82
CA GLU A 5 13.69 10.19 6.27
C GLU A 5 14.21 10.98 5.06
N ILE A 6 14.04 12.30 5.09
CA ILE A 6 14.57 13.20 4.07
C ILE A 6 16.10 13.14 4.11
N ASN A 7 16.70 12.72 3.00
CA ASN A 7 18.13 12.49 2.87
C ASN A 7 18.86 13.59 2.07
N THR A 8 18.12 14.57 1.53
CA THR A 8 18.68 15.70 0.75
C THR A 8 18.09 17.02 1.24
N ASN A 9 18.92 18.05 1.36
CA ASN A 9 18.45 19.37 1.80
C ASN A 9 17.63 20.05 0.71
N ASN A 10 16.64 20.85 1.13
CA ASN A 10 15.70 21.56 0.27
C ASN A 10 14.83 20.66 -0.61
N LEU A 11 14.69 19.39 -0.27
CA LEU A 11 13.77 18.48 -0.95
C LEU A 11 12.33 18.78 -0.51
N THR A 12 11.43 18.97 -1.46
CA THR A 12 10.00 19.13 -1.18
C THR A 12 9.29 17.78 -1.31
N VAL A 13 8.11 17.64 -0.69
CA VAL A 13 7.29 16.41 -0.86
C VAL A 13 6.87 16.25 -2.33
N GLU A 14 6.53 17.34 -3.02
CA GLU A 14 6.17 17.27 -4.45
C GLU A 14 7.32 16.73 -5.30
N ASP A 15 8.55 17.23 -5.09
CA ASP A 15 9.73 16.81 -5.84
C ASP A 15 10.13 15.36 -5.53
N LEU A 16 10.10 14.97 -4.25
CA LEU A 16 10.30 13.59 -3.80
C LEU A 16 9.36 12.63 -4.53
N LEU A 17 8.06 12.91 -4.53
CA LEU A 17 7.08 11.98 -5.11
C LEU A 17 7.12 11.96 -6.64
N ARG A 18 7.28 13.12 -7.28
CA ARG A 18 7.16 13.24 -8.75
C ARG A 18 8.44 12.94 -9.50
N ASN A 19 9.60 13.32 -8.96
CA ASN A 19 10.87 13.27 -9.68
C ASN A 19 11.78 12.16 -9.14
N HIS A 20 11.89 12.02 -7.81
CA HIS A 20 12.69 10.96 -7.21
C HIS A 20 11.99 9.60 -7.30
N TRP A 21 10.74 9.50 -6.84
CA TRP A 21 9.98 8.24 -6.86
C TRP A 21 9.18 8.04 -8.15
N ARG A 22 9.08 9.08 -8.98
CA ARG A 22 8.44 9.04 -10.30
C ARG A 22 6.98 8.56 -10.25
N LEU A 23 6.25 8.93 -9.21
CA LEU A 23 4.84 8.62 -9.08
C LEU A 23 4.01 9.39 -10.12
N GLY A 24 2.97 8.73 -10.64
CA GLY A 24 2.04 9.33 -11.58
C GLY A 24 1.21 10.47 -10.96
N LYS A 25 0.81 11.44 -11.78
CA LYS A 25 0.01 12.62 -11.36
C LYS A 25 -1.22 12.25 -10.53
N LYS A 26 -1.94 11.20 -10.93
CA LYS A 26 -3.16 10.73 -10.26
C LYS A 26 -2.86 10.26 -8.83
N ILE A 27 -1.85 9.41 -8.63
CA ILE A 27 -1.45 8.89 -7.32
C ILE A 27 -1.05 10.04 -6.39
N VAL A 28 -0.23 10.96 -6.89
CA VAL A 28 0.22 12.13 -6.11
C VAL A 28 -0.95 13.02 -5.72
N HIS A 29 -1.91 13.22 -6.61
CA HIS A 29 -3.15 13.94 -6.29
C HIS A 29 -3.99 13.20 -5.22
N GLU A 30 -4.16 11.89 -5.34
CA GLU A 30 -4.90 11.07 -4.36
C GLU A 30 -4.26 11.14 -2.97
N LEU A 31 -2.92 11.03 -2.89
CA LEU A 31 -2.18 11.19 -1.64
C LEU A 31 -2.40 12.57 -1.01
N ARG A 32 -2.45 13.62 -1.83
CA ARG A 32 -2.72 14.98 -1.37
C ARG A 32 -4.13 15.13 -0.84
N MET A 33 -5.12 14.64 -1.58
CA MET A 33 -6.53 14.70 -1.18
C MET A 33 -6.82 13.91 0.08
N ALA A 34 -6.16 12.76 0.25
CA ALA A 34 -6.27 11.94 1.44
C ALA A 34 -5.55 12.50 2.67
N LYS A 35 -4.80 13.61 2.55
CA LYS A 35 -3.87 14.11 3.59
C LYS A 35 -2.96 13.00 4.10
N ALA A 36 -2.49 12.16 3.17
CA ALA A 36 -1.78 10.92 3.48
C ALA A 36 -0.36 11.15 4.03
N ILE A 37 0.16 12.37 3.99
CA ILE A 37 1.55 12.68 4.34
C ILE A 37 1.57 13.72 5.45
N THR A 38 2.13 13.35 6.59
CA THR A 38 2.22 14.17 7.80
C THR A 38 3.62 14.13 8.39
N THR A 39 3.91 15.01 9.35
CA THR A 39 5.05 14.83 10.26
C THR A 39 4.83 13.59 11.13
N ILE A 40 5.86 13.19 11.87
CA ILE A 40 5.76 12.09 12.84
C ILE A 40 4.72 12.36 13.93
N ASP A 41 4.55 13.63 14.30
CA ASP A 41 3.58 14.10 15.30
C ASP A 41 2.15 14.21 14.74
N GLY A 42 1.97 13.98 13.43
CA GLY A 42 0.67 13.99 12.77
C GLY A 42 0.28 15.32 12.12
N GLU A 43 1.16 16.31 12.12
CA GLU A 43 0.89 17.62 11.50
C GLU A 43 0.93 17.54 9.97
N PRO A 44 0.01 18.20 9.25
CA PRO A 44 0.05 18.25 7.80
C PRO A 44 1.34 18.88 7.28
N ILE A 45 1.95 18.28 6.26
CA ILE A 45 3.13 18.85 5.60
C ILE A 45 2.69 19.73 4.42
N GLN A 46 3.33 20.89 4.29
CA GLN A 46 3.22 21.73 3.10
C GLN A 46 4.06 21.13 1.97
N TRP A 47 3.42 20.82 0.85
CA TRP A 47 4.02 19.96 -0.18
C TRP A 47 5.16 20.61 -0.96
N ASN A 48 5.14 21.93 -1.05
CA ASN A 48 6.12 22.72 -1.78
C ASN A 48 7.15 23.37 -0.86
N ASP A 49 7.05 23.14 0.46
CA ASP A 49 8.01 23.69 1.40
C ASP A 49 9.27 22.80 1.40
N PRO A 50 10.46 23.40 1.33
CA PRO A 50 11.71 22.66 1.41
C PRO A 50 11.86 22.02 2.80
N LEU A 51 12.16 20.73 2.82
CA LEU A 51 12.43 19.98 4.04
C LEU A 51 13.95 19.88 4.30
N HIS A 52 14.29 19.84 5.58
CA HIS A 52 15.67 19.63 6.02
C HIS A 52 16.02 18.14 6.04
N VAL A 53 17.29 17.83 5.77
CA VAL A 53 17.83 16.48 5.99
C VAL A 53 17.55 16.01 7.42
N GLY A 54 17.19 14.74 7.58
CA GLY A 54 16.82 14.13 8.86
C GLY A 54 15.35 14.33 9.23
N THR A 55 14.59 15.10 8.46
CA THR A 55 13.14 15.23 8.69
C THR A 55 12.45 13.90 8.39
N ILE A 56 11.70 13.37 9.36
CA ILE A 56 10.93 12.13 9.18
C ILE A 56 9.51 12.49 8.77
N ILE A 57 9.10 12.02 7.61
CA ILE A 57 7.73 12.13 7.11
C ILE A 57 7.03 10.78 7.20
N LYS A 58 5.74 10.82 7.52
CA LYS A 58 4.89 9.65 7.72
C LYS A 58 3.84 9.57 6.62
N PHE A 59 3.75 8.40 6.02
CA PHE A 59 2.74 8.06 5.03
C PHE A 59 1.66 7.17 5.65
N THR A 60 0.43 7.67 5.57
CA THR A 60 -0.80 6.98 5.93
C THR A 60 -1.62 6.78 4.67
N PHE A 61 -1.50 5.60 4.06
CA PHE A 61 -2.32 5.24 2.92
C PHE A 61 -3.71 4.87 3.41
N PRO A 62 -4.78 5.51 2.91
CA PRO A 62 -6.12 4.98 3.10
C PRO A 62 -6.17 3.67 2.31
N ILE A 63 -6.15 2.53 3.02
CA ILE A 63 -6.35 1.23 2.37
C ILE A 63 -7.86 1.12 2.16
N PRO A 64 -8.36 1.19 0.92
CA PRO A 64 -9.77 0.97 0.69
C PRO A 64 -10.12 -0.43 1.16
N THR A 65 -11.25 -0.55 1.86
CA THR A 65 -11.78 -1.86 2.23
C THR A 65 -12.08 -2.64 0.96
N SER A 66 -11.48 -3.83 0.86
CA SER A 66 -11.81 -4.77 -0.21
C SER A 66 -13.28 -5.17 -0.10
N ASN A 67 -14.00 -5.18 -1.22
CA ASN A 67 -15.36 -5.72 -1.31
C ASN A 67 -15.36 -7.24 -1.51
N TYR A 68 -14.19 -7.86 -1.68
CA TYR A 68 -14.08 -9.31 -1.80
C TYR A 68 -14.26 -9.96 -0.43
N GLN A 69 -14.92 -11.11 -0.41
CA GLN A 69 -15.17 -11.87 0.81
C GLN A 69 -14.13 -12.99 0.95
N PRO A 70 -13.62 -13.26 2.15
CA PRO A 70 -12.81 -14.44 2.40
C PRO A 70 -13.65 -15.71 2.24
N THR A 71 -13.00 -16.81 1.88
CA THR A 71 -13.65 -18.13 1.97
C THR A 71 -13.84 -18.53 3.44
N PRO A 72 -14.81 -19.40 3.79
CA PRO A 72 -14.97 -19.89 5.16
C PRO A 72 -13.75 -20.63 5.72
N VAL A 73 -12.99 -21.32 4.84
CA VAL A 73 -11.78 -22.07 5.19
C VAL A 73 -10.73 -21.83 4.12
N CYS A 74 -9.51 -21.48 4.54
CA CYS A 74 -8.35 -21.40 3.67
C CYS A 74 -7.97 -22.80 3.16
N ALA A 75 -7.92 -22.99 1.83
CA ALA A 75 -7.64 -24.28 1.18
C ALA A 75 -6.49 -24.17 0.17
N ILE A 76 -5.49 -23.35 0.49
CA ILE A 76 -4.26 -23.18 -0.29
C ILE A 76 -3.05 -23.49 0.61
N ASP A 77 -1.98 -24.01 0.00
CA ASP A 77 -0.77 -24.33 0.74
C ASP A 77 0.10 -23.08 0.86
N ILE A 78 0.49 -22.72 2.09
CA ILE A 78 1.43 -21.63 2.34
C ILE A 78 2.84 -22.19 2.28
N VAL A 79 3.62 -21.72 1.31
CA VAL A 79 4.99 -22.19 1.05
C VAL A 79 5.99 -21.34 1.82
N TYR A 80 5.71 -20.04 1.96
CA TYR A 80 6.55 -19.08 2.67
C TYR A 80 5.74 -17.88 3.10
N GLU A 81 6.04 -17.32 4.28
CA GLU A 81 5.44 -16.08 4.79
C GLU A 81 6.43 -15.33 5.67
N ASP A 82 6.54 -14.01 5.46
CA ASP A 82 7.25 -13.08 6.33
C ASP A 82 6.48 -11.75 6.46
N ASP A 83 7.07 -10.77 7.15
CA ASP A 83 6.48 -9.44 7.40
C ASP A 83 6.18 -8.64 6.12
N HIS A 84 6.63 -9.10 4.96
CA HIS A 84 6.56 -8.36 3.70
C HIS A 84 5.88 -9.13 2.57
N CYS A 85 5.94 -10.46 2.56
CA CYS A 85 5.38 -11.26 1.48
C CYS A 85 4.88 -12.65 1.92
N LEU A 86 3.91 -13.13 1.16
CA LEU A 86 3.30 -14.44 1.28
C LEU A 86 3.41 -15.16 -0.07
N ILE A 87 3.93 -16.38 -0.06
CA ILE A 87 4.02 -17.27 -1.22
C ILE A 87 3.10 -18.46 -0.99
N VAL A 88 2.12 -18.62 -1.87
CA VAL A 88 1.14 -19.71 -1.80
C VAL A 88 1.19 -20.60 -3.04
N SER A 89 0.94 -21.88 -2.84
CA SER A 89 0.72 -22.86 -3.90
C SER A 89 -0.78 -23.13 -4.02
N LYS A 90 -1.35 -22.67 -5.14
CA LYS A 90 -2.77 -22.92 -5.47
C LYS A 90 -2.92 -24.20 -6.30
N PRO A 91 -3.98 -25.00 -6.08
CA PRO A 91 -4.22 -26.19 -6.88
C PRO A 91 -4.52 -25.83 -8.35
N LYS A 92 -4.28 -26.79 -9.24
CA LYS A 92 -4.64 -26.68 -10.66
C LYS A 92 -6.13 -26.44 -10.79
N GLY A 93 -6.52 -25.48 -11.65
CA GLY A 93 -7.92 -25.15 -11.91
C GLY A 93 -8.53 -24.10 -10.97
N MET A 94 -7.84 -23.72 -9.89
CA MET A 94 -8.27 -22.58 -9.06
C MET A 94 -7.90 -21.26 -9.74
N SER A 95 -8.89 -20.39 -9.93
CA SER A 95 -8.69 -19.01 -10.39
C SER A 95 -7.86 -18.22 -9.39
N THR A 96 -7.00 -17.31 -9.88
CA THR A 96 -6.14 -16.51 -9.00
C THR A 96 -6.92 -15.39 -8.30
N HIS A 97 -7.80 -14.71 -9.03
CA HIS A 97 -8.56 -13.55 -8.58
C HIS A 97 -10.00 -13.64 -9.12
N PRO A 98 -11.02 -13.10 -8.42
CA PRO A 98 -12.41 -13.07 -8.91
C PRO A 98 -12.53 -12.30 -10.23
N ASN A 99 -13.19 -12.85 -11.26
CA ASN A 99 -13.54 -12.06 -12.45
C ASN A 99 -14.84 -11.30 -12.23
N ASP A 100 -15.78 -11.91 -11.50
CA ASP A 100 -17.07 -11.33 -11.12
C ASP A 100 -17.33 -11.51 -9.62
N ALA A 101 -18.33 -10.80 -9.08
CA ALA A 101 -18.72 -10.86 -7.67
C ALA A 101 -19.15 -12.26 -7.17
N ARG A 102 -19.43 -13.20 -8.08
CA ARG A 102 -19.80 -14.59 -7.76
C ARG A 102 -18.58 -15.49 -7.54
N ASP A 103 -17.41 -15.07 -8.00
CA ASP A 103 -16.18 -15.85 -7.86
C ASP A 103 -15.62 -15.67 -6.44
N THR A 104 -16.13 -16.46 -5.52
CA THR A 104 -15.84 -16.33 -4.07
C THR A 104 -14.83 -17.35 -3.55
N HIS A 105 -14.30 -18.23 -4.41
CA HIS A 105 -13.40 -19.34 -4.05
C HIS A 105 -12.11 -19.31 -4.89
N THR A 106 -11.60 -18.12 -5.19
CA THR A 106 -10.32 -17.93 -5.87
C THR A 106 -9.17 -17.97 -4.87
N CYS A 107 -7.94 -18.08 -5.37
CA CYS A 107 -6.73 -18.03 -4.54
C CYS A 107 -6.72 -16.78 -3.64
N MET A 108 -7.12 -15.62 -4.17
CA MET A 108 -7.25 -14.39 -3.38
C MET A 108 -8.22 -14.55 -2.20
N ASN A 109 -9.39 -15.15 -2.40
CA ASN A 109 -10.38 -15.33 -1.33
C ASN A 109 -9.86 -16.26 -0.22
N HIS A 110 -9.06 -17.27 -0.58
CA HIS A 110 -8.41 -18.15 0.39
C HIS A 110 -7.26 -17.44 1.13
N VAL A 111 -6.43 -16.65 0.43
CA VAL A 111 -5.41 -15.82 1.08
C VAL A 111 -6.06 -14.86 2.07
N MET A 112 -7.16 -14.22 1.71
CA MET A 112 -7.93 -13.33 2.60
C MET A 112 -8.49 -14.03 3.83
N ALA A 113 -8.68 -15.35 3.80
CA ALA A 113 -9.13 -16.12 4.96
C ALA A 113 -7.98 -16.50 5.92
N HIS A 114 -6.73 -16.37 5.45
CA HIS A 114 -5.52 -16.66 6.23
C HIS A 114 -4.96 -15.41 6.92
N ILE A 115 -4.95 -14.28 6.22
CA ILE A 115 -4.36 -13.01 6.70
C ILE A 115 -5.32 -12.16 7.54
#